data_AF-A0A7C4ZKV8-F1
#
_entry.id   AF-A0A7C4ZKV8-F1
#
_cell.length_a   1.000
_cell.length_b   1.000
_cell.length_c   1.000
_cell.angle_alpha   90.00
_cell.angle_beta   90.00
_cell.angle_gamma   90.00
#
_symmetry.space_group_name_H-M   'P 1'
#
loop_
_entity.id
_entity.type
_entity.pdbx_description
1 polymer ?
#
loop_
_entity_poly.entity_id
_entity_poly.type
_entity_poly.pdbx_seq_one_letter_code
_entity_poly.pdbx_strand_id
1 'polypeptide(L)' 'MARLRIPGLTFSLRRALGVSQAQARLSRQIGVPLSRSGRQRKIGAAAGGGGVLLLIVTALLRALFRRS' A
#
# COMPACT_ATOMS: atom_id res chain seq x y z
N MET A 1 8.91 17.62 8.02
CA MET A 1 8.21 17.36 9.31
C MET A 1 9.20 17.66 10.41
N ALA A 2 9.04 18.79 11.12
CA ALA A 2 9.79 19.03 12.34
C ALA A 2 9.41 17.91 13.32
N ARG A 3 10.35 16.99 13.57
CA ARG A 3 10.16 15.91 14.55
C ARG A 3 10.50 16.49 15.91
N LEU A 4 9.48 16.86 16.68
CA LEU A 4 9.62 16.92 18.12
C LEU A 4 10.01 15.49 18.55
N ARG A 5 11.26 15.29 18.97
CA ARG A 5 11.88 13.98 19.29
C ARG A 5 11.33 13.40 20.61
N ILE A 6 10.07 13.69 20.93
CA ILE A 6 9.37 13.11 22.06
C ILE A 6 8.84 11.75 21.60
N PRO A 7 9.37 10.63 22.11
CA PRO A 7 8.90 9.30 21.73
C PRO A 7 7.39 9.20 22.03
N GLY A 8 6.60 8.84 21.01
CA GLY A 8 5.13 8.74 21.11
C GLY A 8 4.33 9.97 20.67
N LEU A 9 4.93 11.16 20.52
CA LEU A 9 4.21 12.40 20.20
C LEU A 9 4.60 12.97 18.83
N THR A 10 4.14 12.31 17.76
CA THR A 10 4.36 12.80 16.38
C THR A 10 3.31 13.84 15.98
N PHE A 11 3.51 15.08 16.41
CA PHE A 11 2.71 16.20 15.93
C PHE A 11 3.10 16.59 14.50
N SER A 12 2.09 16.76 13.66
CA SER A 12 2.26 17.32 12.32
C SER A 12 1.22 18.39 12.08
N LEU A 13 1.65 19.54 11.55
CA LEU A 13 0.76 20.65 11.22
C LEU A 13 -0.32 20.22 10.22
N ARG A 14 -0.02 19.30 9.30
CA ARG A 14 -1.00 18.77 8.34
C ARG A 14 -2.15 18.00 9.00
N ARG A 15 -1.93 17.43 10.19
CA ARG A 15 -2.97 16.78 10.99
C ARG A 15 -3.75 17.81 11.82
N ALA A 16 -3.07 18.81 12.39
CA ALA A 16 -3.70 19.91 13.12
C ALA A 16 -4.62 20.78 12.22
N LEU A 17 -4.18 21.05 10.99
CA LEU A 17 -4.94 21.76 9.96
C LEU A 17 -6.07 20.91 9.33
N GLY A 18 -6.27 19.66 9.76
CA GLY A 18 -7.37 18.81 9.27
C GLY A 18 -7.23 18.26 7.85
N VAL A 19 -6.17 18.62 7.10
CA VAL A 19 -5.94 18.17 5.71
C VAL A 19 -5.93 16.65 5.59
N SER A 20 -5.34 15.95 6.58
CA SER A 20 -5.35 14.48 6.61
C SER A 20 -6.73 13.88 6.83
N GLN A 21 -7.60 14.54 7.60
CA GLN A 21 -8.97 14.07 7.82
C GLN A 21 -9.84 14.27 6.58
N ALA A 22 -9.66 15.39 5.87
CA ALA A 22 -10.37 15.66 4.61
C ALA A 22 -10.07 14.59 3.55
N GLN A 23 -8.79 14.26 3.33
CA GLN A 23 -8.39 13.17 2.44
C GLN A 23 -9.01 11.82 2.83
N ALA A 24 -9.07 11.52 4.14
CA ALA A 24 -9.67 10.27 4.62
C ALA A 24 -11.18 10.22 4.37
N ARG A 25 -11.90 11.33 4.56
CA ARG A 25 -13.34 11.42 4.27
C ARG A 25 -13.63 11.23 2.79
N LEU A 26 -12.91 11.95 1.92
CA LEU A 26 -13.03 11.80 0.47
C LEU A 26 -12.72 10.37 0.02
N SER A 27 -11.67 9.76 0.57
CA SER A 27 -11.31 8.37 0.24
C SER A 27 -12.41 7.36 0.61
N ARG A 28 -13.18 7.60 1.68
CA ARG A 28 -14.33 6.75 2.06
C ARG A 28 -15.53 6.97 1.14
N GLN A 29 -15.77 8.21 0.72
CA GLN A 29 -16.87 8.54 -0.20
C GLN A 29 -16.64 7.96 -1.60
N ILE A 30 -15.41 8.07 -2.13
CA ILE A 30 -15.07 7.58 -3.47
C ILE A 30 -14.67 6.10 -3.51
N GLY A 31 -14.45 5.46 -2.36
CA GLY A 31 -14.02 4.06 -2.24
C GLY A 31 -12.56 3.75 -2.65
N VAL A 32 -11.85 4.74 -3.20
CA VAL A 32 -10.45 4.62 -3.66
C VAL A 32 -9.49 5.26 -2.65
N PRO A 33 -8.40 4.57 -2.25
CA PRO A 33 -7.38 5.16 -1.40
C PRO A 33 -6.64 6.29 -2.11
N LEU A 34 -6.81 7.52 -1.63
CA LEU A 34 -6.09 8.69 -2.15
C LEU A 34 -4.65 8.79 -1.64
N SER A 35 -4.30 8.02 -0.61
CA SER A 35 -2.95 8.01 -0.06
C SER A 35 -2.04 7.07 -0.86
N ARG A 36 -0.79 7.50 -1.07
CA ARG A 36 0.25 6.67 -1.71
C ARG A 36 0.45 5.35 -0.98
N SER A 37 0.52 5.39 0.35
CA SER A 37 0.65 4.20 1.21
C SER A 37 -0.58 3.29 1.14
N GLY A 38 -1.80 3.85 1.07
CA GLY A 38 -3.03 3.07 0.90
C GLY A 38 -3.07 2.35 -0.44
N ARG A 39 -2.68 3.01 -1.54
CA ARG A 39 -2.53 2.37 -2.85
C ARG A 39 -1.49 1.27 -2.83
N GLN A 40 -0.32 1.52 -2.25
CA GLN A 40 0.75 0.52 -2.13
C GLN A 40 0.32 -0.69 -1.31
N ARG A 41 -0.52 -0.54 -0.28
CA ARG A 41 -1.07 -1.69 0.46
C ARG A 41 -2.07 -2.49 -0.37
N LYS A 42 -2.95 -1.84 -1.13
CA LYS A 42 -3.91 -2.54 -2.00
C LYS A 42 -3.19 -3.24 -3.18
N ILE A 43 -2.28 -2.53 -3.85
CA ILE A 43 -1.50 -3.07 -4.97
C ILE A 43 -0.49 -4.11 -4.47
N GLY A 44 0.16 -3.86 -3.34
CA GLY A 44 1.10 -4.79 -2.72
C GLY A 44 0.44 -6.04 -2.17
N ALA A 45 -0.80 -5.97 -1.68
CA ALA A 45 -1.59 -7.16 -1.35
C ALA A 45 -1.95 -7.96 -2.61
N ALA A 46 -2.34 -7.29 -3.70
CA ALA A 46 -2.61 -7.93 -4.98
C ALA A 46 -1.35 -8.57 -5.59
N ALA A 47 -0.22 -7.87 -5.55
CA ALA A 47 1.06 -8.34 -6.09
C ALA A 47 1.71 -9.42 -5.20
N GLY A 48 1.71 -9.22 -3.88
CA GLY A 48 2.44 -10.06 -2.93
C GLY A 48 1.72 -11.33 -2.50
N GLY A 49 0.37 -11.35 -2.48
CA GLY A 49 -0.38 -12.50 -1.99
C GLY A 49 -0.63 -13.60 -3.03
N GLY A 50 -0.81 -13.23 -4.30
CA GLY A 50 -1.16 -14.18 -5.37
C GLY A 50 -0.38 -13.97 -6.67
N GLY A 51 -0.04 -12.73 -7.02
CA GLY A 51 0.68 -12.41 -8.25
C GLY A 51 2.06 -13.06 -8.33
N VAL A 52 2.86 -12.97 -7.27
CA VAL A 52 4.20 -13.58 -7.23
C VAL A 52 4.12 -15.12 -7.27
N LEU A 53 3.17 -15.73 -6.56
CA LEU A 53 3.00 -17.18 -6.57
C LEU A 53 2.62 -17.68 -7.97
N LEU A 54 1.75 -16.96 -8.67
CA LEU A 54 1.32 -17.31 -10.02
C LEU A 54 2.47 -17.19 -11.04
N LEU A 55 3.33 -16.17 -10.91
CA LEU A 55 4.56 -16.05 -11.70
C LEU A 55 5.56 -17.18 -11.44
N ILE A 56 5.74 -17.58 -10.18
CA ILE A 56 6.62 -18.70 -9.81
C ILE A 56 6.05 -20.02 -10.34
N VAL A 57 4.76 -20.27 -10.17
CA VAL A 57 4.07 -21.50 -10.64
C VAL A 57 4.14 -21.60 -12.16
N THR A 58 3.83 -20.53 -12.88
CA THR A 58 3.91 -20.52 -14.35
C THR A 58 5.34 -20.70 -14.86
N ALA A 59 6.34 -20.10 -14.20
CA ALA A 59 7.75 -20.31 -14.55
C ALA A 59 8.18 -21.77 -14.34
N LEU A 60 7.77 -22.40 -13.22
CA LEU A 60 8.02 -23.80 -12.90
C LEU A 60 7.36 -24.75 -13.90
N LEU A 61 6.09 -24.53 -14.22
CA LEU A 61 5.37 -25.33 -15.22
C LEU A 61 6.05 -25.24 -16.59
N ARG A 62 6.49 -24.04 -16.99
CA ARG A 62 7.24 -23.85 -18.24
C ARG A 62 8.62 -24.51 -18.23
N ALA A 63 9.28 -24.56 -17.07
CA ALA A 63 10.57 -25.23 -16.91
C ALA A 63 10.43 -26.75 -16.95
N LEU A 64 9.36 -27.30 -16.35
CA LEU A 64 9.03 -28.72 -16.39
C LEU A 64 8.70 -29.18 -17.82
N PHE A 65 7.86 -28.43 -18.54
CA PHE A 65 7.49 -28.75 -19.93
C PHE A 65 8.63 -28.61 -20.94
N ARG A 66 9.68 -27.84 -20.62
CA ARG A 66 10.87 -27.71 -21.49
C ARG A 66 11.91 -28.82 -21.26
N ARG A 67 11.69 -29.66 -20.25
CA ARG A 67 12.61 -30.72 -19.82
C ARG A 67 12.16 -32.13 -20.25
N SER A 68 10.90 -32.29 -20.66
CA SER A 68 10.38 -33.47 -21.37
C SER A 68 10.56 -33.31 -22.87
#